data_AF-A0A6A7KG87-F1
#
_entry.id   AF-A0A6A7KG87-F1
#
_cell.length_a   1.000
_cell.length_b   1.000
_cell.length_c   1.000
_cell.angle_alpha   90.00
_cell.angle_beta   90.00
_cell.angle_gamma   90.00
#
_symmetry.space_group_name_H-M   'P 1'
#
loop_
_entity.id
_entity.type
_entity.pdbx_description
1 polymer ?
#
loop_
_entity_poly.entity_id
_entity_poly.type
_entity_poly.pdbx_seq_one_letter_code
_entity_poly.pdbx_strand_id
1 'polypeptide(L)'
;MAIWQGRSLKKPSGGRIIFARKKRKRELGREPAFTRVVEDNEERKIIRTYGGNRKVRLVKALYANVFENGKGKKVKIISVVENPANRQYIRRNIITKGAIIQTEIGKAIVTSRPGQDGVVNAVLIKEENA
;
A
#
# COMPACT_ATOMS: atom_id res chain seq x y z
N MET A 1 16.59 -12.69 -0.43
CA MET A 1 15.46 -13.63 -0.21
C MET A 1 14.45 -13.51 -1.35
N ALA A 2 13.83 -14.62 -1.76
CA ALA A 2 12.94 -14.66 -2.92
C ALA A 2 11.55 -15.16 -2.52
N ILE A 3 10.59 -14.24 -2.43
CA ILE A 3 9.17 -14.59 -2.30
C ILE A 3 8.73 -15.14 -3.66
N TRP A 4 8.29 -16.39 -3.70
CA TRP A 4 7.84 -17.02 -4.94
C TRP A 4 6.31 -16.93 -5.05
N GLN A 5 5.81 -16.28 -6.10
CA GLN A 5 4.37 -16.07 -6.33
C GLN A 5 3.83 -16.99 -7.43
N GLY A 6 4.48 -18.15 -7.63
CA GLY A 6 4.10 -19.13 -8.64
C GLY A 6 3.00 -20.08 -8.17
N ARG A 7 2.99 -21.28 -8.75
CA ARG A 7 1.95 -22.30 -8.53
C ARG A 7 1.97 -22.81 -7.07
N SER A 8 0.78 -23.12 -6.54
CA SER A 8 0.64 -23.77 -5.23
C SER A 8 1.33 -25.15 -5.17
N LEU A 9 1.69 -25.56 -3.96
CA LEU A 9 2.24 -26.88 -3.65
C LEU A 9 1.20 -28.00 -3.60
N LYS A 10 -0.10 -27.66 -3.63
CA LYS A 10 -1.21 -28.63 -3.53
C LYS A 10 -2.25 -28.40 -4.62
N LYS A 11 -2.92 -29.47 -5.02
CA LYS A 11 -4.12 -29.44 -5.87
C LYS A 11 -5.35 -29.00 -5.04
N PRO A 12 -6.43 -28.54 -5.67
CA PRO A 12 -7.71 -28.30 -4.98
C PRO A 12 -8.22 -29.54 -4.24
N SER A 13 -7.94 -30.75 -4.76
CA SER A 13 -8.24 -32.03 -4.12
C SER A 13 -7.31 -32.41 -2.95
N GLY A 14 -6.34 -31.57 -2.58
CA GLY A 14 -5.41 -31.81 -1.47
C GLY A 14 -4.14 -32.59 -1.83
N GLY A 15 -4.09 -33.23 -3.00
CA GLY A 15 -2.91 -33.96 -3.47
C GLY A 15 -1.66 -33.07 -3.61
N ARG A 16 -0.50 -33.57 -3.18
CA ARG A 16 0.79 -32.86 -3.25
C ARG A 16 1.25 -32.72 -4.71
N ILE A 17 1.74 -31.54 -5.06
CA ILE A 17 2.34 -31.23 -6.36
C ILE A 17 3.86 -31.24 -6.22
N ILE A 18 4.54 -31.99 -7.09
CA ILE A 18 6.00 -31.97 -7.24
C ILE A 18 6.31 -31.09 -8.45
N PHE A 19 7.16 -30.08 -8.28
CA PHE A 19 7.53 -29.21 -9.40
C PHE A 19 8.53 -29.89 -10.33
N ALA A 20 8.16 -30.03 -11.60
CA ALA A 20 9.02 -30.57 -12.65
C ALA A 20 10.10 -29.58 -13.15
N ARG A 21 10.28 -28.43 -12.47
CA ARG A 21 11.25 -27.39 -12.87
C ARG A 21 11.66 -26.48 -11.73
N LYS A 22 12.78 -25.77 -11.93
CA LYS A 22 13.23 -24.67 -11.06
C LYS A 22 12.37 -23.40 -11.18
N LYS A 23 12.41 -22.57 -10.13
CA LYS A 23 11.77 -21.25 -10.08
C LYS A 23 12.37 -20.31 -11.13
N ARG A 24 11.56 -19.46 -11.76
CA ARG A 24 12.02 -18.48 -12.76
C ARG A 24 12.04 -17.08 -12.18
N LYS A 25 12.97 -16.23 -12.63
CA LYS A 25 13.14 -14.85 -12.13
C LYS A 25 11.87 -13.99 -12.22
N ARG A 26 11.05 -14.20 -13.27
CA ARG A 26 9.77 -13.49 -13.46
C ARG A 26 8.66 -13.88 -12.47
N GLU A 27 8.80 -15.01 -11.77
CA GLU A 27 7.83 -15.50 -10.78
C GLU A 27 8.15 -15.02 -9.37
N LEU A 28 9.27 -14.31 -9.20
CA LEU A 28 9.72 -13.82 -7.92
C LEU A 28 9.05 -12.47 -7.62
N GLY A 29 8.41 -12.40 -6.46
CA GLY A 29 7.89 -11.18 -5.87
C GLY A 29 8.93 -10.47 -5.00
N ARG A 30 8.46 -9.38 -4.37
CA ARG A 30 9.23 -8.59 -3.41
C ARG A 30 8.48 -8.49 -2.10
N GLU A 31 9.21 -8.15 -1.06
CA GLU A 31 8.62 -7.84 0.24
C GLU A 31 7.63 -6.66 0.12
N PRO A 32 6.56 -6.66 0.95
CA PRO A 32 5.60 -5.57 1.00
C PRO A 32 6.29 -4.28 1.48
N ALA A 33 5.87 -3.15 0.92
CA ALA A 33 6.26 -1.85 1.44
C ALA A 33 5.26 -1.47 2.52
N PHE A 34 5.70 -1.44 3.78
CA PHE A 34 4.90 -0.91 4.88
C PHE A 34 5.09 0.59 4.94
N THR A 35 4.30 1.33 4.16
CA THR A 35 4.34 2.79 4.11
C THR A 35 3.89 3.35 5.47
N ARG A 36 4.80 4.00 6.19
CA ARG A 36 4.51 4.57 7.51
C ARG A 36 4.21 6.07 7.42
N VAL A 37 3.32 6.56 8.27
CA VAL A 37 3.19 8.00 8.53
C VAL A 37 4.40 8.45 9.35
N VAL A 38 5.02 9.56 8.96
CA VAL A 38 6.11 10.20 9.70
C VAL A 38 5.94 11.71 9.66
N GLU A 39 6.58 12.42 10.58
CA GLU A 39 6.47 13.87 10.71
C GLU A 39 7.57 14.65 9.97
N ASP A 40 8.73 14.02 9.73
CA ASP A 40 9.91 14.73 9.22
C ASP A 40 10.08 14.63 7.70
N ASN A 41 10.33 13.41 7.20
CA ASN A 41 10.83 13.20 5.84
C ASN A 41 10.09 12.11 5.07
N GLU A 42 9.60 12.46 3.88
CA GLU A 42 9.10 11.47 2.91
C GLU A 42 10.26 10.69 2.27
N GLU A 43 10.13 9.36 2.25
CA GLU A 43 11.13 8.48 1.65
C GLU A 43 10.51 7.67 0.51
N ARG A 44 11.05 7.85 -0.69
CA ARG A 44 10.63 7.16 -1.91
C ARG A 44 11.78 6.33 -2.46
N LYS A 45 11.49 5.09 -2.86
CA LYS A 45 12.44 4.19 -3.53
C LYS A 45 11.99 3.93 -4.95
N ILE A 46 12.85 4.25 -5.91
CA ILE A 46 12.62 3.93 -7.32
C ILE A 46 13.17 2.53 -7.58
N ILE A 47 12.32 1.63 -8.09
CA ILE A 47 12.68 0.24 -8.32
C ILE A 47 12.41 -0.11 -9.78
N ARG A 48 13.43 -0.66 -10.45
CA ARG A 48 13.28 -1.27 -11.77
C ARG A 48 12.51 -2.59 -11.66
N THR A 49 11.50 -2.76 -12.51
CA THR A 49 10.70 -3.98 -12.65
C THR A 49 11.09 -4.78 -13.90
N TYR A 50 10.44 -5.92 -14.09
CA TYR A 50 10.60 -6.71 -15.33
C TYR A 50 10.16 -5.88 -16.55
N GLY A 51 10.90 -5.99 -17.65
CA GLY A 51 10.61 -5.27 -18.89
C GLY A 51 11.13 -3.83 -18.98
N GLY A 52 11.92 -3.34 -18.02
CA GLY A 52 12.52 -2.00 -18.11
C GLY A 52 11.79 -0.89 -17.36
N ASN A 53 10.54 -1.14 -16.96
CA ASN A 53 9.72 -0.17 -16.26
C ASN A 53 10.25 0.18 -14.87
N ARG A 54 9.82 1.32 -14.34
CA ARG A 54 10.14 1.78 -12.99
C ARG A 54 8.85 1.90 -12.18
N LYS A 55 8.90 1.52 -10.91
CA LYS A 55 7.84 1.77 -9.93
C LYS A 55 8.39 2.57 -8.78
N VAL A 56 7.58 3.48 -8.25
CA VAL A 56 7.93 4.29 -7.08
C VAL A 56 7.28 3.67 -5.85
N ARG A 57 8.10 3.32 -4.87
CA ARG A 57 7.65 2.75 -3.60
C ARG A 57 7.77 3.80 -2.50
N LEU A 58 6.64 4.20 -1.93
CA LEU A 58 6.63 5.08 -0.77
C LEU A 58 6.90 4.26 0.50
N VAL A 59 7.99 4.58 1.20
CA VAL A 59 8.38 3.93 2.47
C VAL A 59 7.86 4.75 3.65
N LYS A 60 7.95 6.08 3.54
CA LYS A 60 7.47 7.04 4.52
C LYS A 60 6.63 8.10 3.83
N ALA A 61 5.46 8.41 4.39
CA ALA A 61 4.51 9.39 3.87
C ALA A 61 4.30 10.51 4.90
N LEU A 62 4.25 11.75 4.42
CA LEU A 62 4.00 12.95 5.22
C LEU A 62 2.70 13.62 4.76
N TYR A 63 2.51 13.70 3.44
CA TYR A 63 1.36 14.36 2.83
C TYR A 63 0.43 13.38 2.13
N ALA A 64 -0.86 13.74 2.11
CA ALA A 64 -1.87 13.13 1.26
C ALA A 64 -2.50 14.20 0.36
N ASN A 65 -2.87 13.80 -0.85
CA ASN A 65 -3.76 14.60 -1.69
C ASN A 65 -5.20 14.18 -1.35
N VAL A 66 -5.93 15.04 -0.65
CA VAL A 66 -7.33 14.83 -0.28
C VAL A 66 -8.23 15.51 -1.31
N PHE A 67 -9.17 14.75 -1.84
CA PHE A 67 -10.15 15.23 -2.81
C PHE A 67 -11.52 15.42 -2.17
N GLU A 68 -12.14 16.56 -2.49
CA GLU A 68 -13.51 16.91 -2.13
C GLU A 68 -14.19 17.51 -3.37
N ASN A 69 -15.27 16.88 -3.86
CA ASN A 69 -16.10 17.36 -4.99
C ASN A 69 -15.28 17.88 -6.19
N GLY A 70 -14.22 17.16 -6.57
CA GLY A 70 -13.36 17.50 -7.71
C GLY A 70 -12.22 18.49 -7.41
N LYS A 71 -12.13 19.07 -6.20
CA LYS A 71 -11.00 19.89 -5.76
C LYS A 71 -10.03 19.04 -4.94
N GLY A 72 -8.75 19.08 -5.30
CA GLY A 72 -7.68 18.39 -4.56
C GLY A 72 -6.88 19.37 -3.70
N LYS A 73 -6.66 19.03 -2.43
CA LYS A 73 -5.77 19.77 -1.52
C LYS A 73 -4.68 18.84 -1.01
N LYS A 74 -3.44 19.32 -1.00
CA LYS A 74 -2.32 18.63 -0.36
C LYS A 74 -2.31 18.98 1.12
N VAL A 75 -2.42 17.98 1.98
CA VAL A 75 -2.58 18.14 3.45
C VAL A 75 -1.65 17.21 4.19
N LYS A 76 -1.27 17.58 5.42
CA LYS A 76 -0.46 16.73 6.27
C LYS A 76 -1.30 15.57 6.84
N ILE A 77 -0.70 14.38 6.92
CA ILE A 77 -1.28 13.20 7.56
C ILE A 77 -0.85 13.20 9.02
N ILE A 78 -1.81 13.10 9.94
CA ILE A 78 -1.54 13.04 11.39
C ILE A 78 -1.34 11.58 11.80
N SER A 79 -2.35 10.74 11.52
CA SER A 79 -2.34 9.33 11.94
C SER A 79 -3.27 8.48 11.08
N VAL A 80 -3.14 7.15 11.19
CA VAL A 80 -4.09 6.21 10.60
C VAL A 80 -5.11 5.86 11.68
N VAL A 81 -6.40 6.10 11.41
CA VAL A 81 -7.49 5.84 12.35
C VAL A 81 -7.94 4.39 12.24
N GLU A 82 -8.18 3.94 11.02
CA GLU A 82 -8.71 2.61 10.76
C GLU A 82 -8.07 1.99 9.52
N ASN A 83 -7.89 0.67 9.54
CA ASN A 83 -7.41 -0.08 8.40
C ASN A 83 -8.17 -1.42 8.30
N PRO A 84 -8.94 -1.65 7.22
CA PRO A 84 -9.74 -2.87 7.07
C PRO A 84 -8.88 -4.12 6.90
N ALA A 85 -7.61 -3.99 6.50
CA ALA A 85 -6.76 -5.14 6.26
C ALA A 85 -6.21 -5.78 7.55
N ASN A 86 -5.86 -4.98 8.56
CA ASN A 86 -5.30 -5.48 9.82
C ASN A 86 -5.31 -4.40 10.92
N ARG A 87 -5.79 -4.74 12.12
CA ARG A 87 -5.76 -3.85 13.29
C ARG A 87 -4.34 -3.44 13.72
N GLN A 88 -3.33 -4.29 13.53
CA GLN A 88 -1.95 -3.96 13.87
C GLN A 88 -1.35 -2.89 12.94
N TYR A 89 -1.93 -2.68 11.75
CA TYR A 89 -1.49 -1.60 10.85
C TYR A 89 -1.86 -0.22 11.38
N ILE A 90 -2.96 -0.11 12.11
CA ILE A 90 -3.36 1.12 12.81
C ILE A 90 -2.29 1.48 13.85
N ARG A 91 -1.96 0.53 14.74
CA ARG A 91 -0.95 0.73 15.81
C ARG A 91 0.44 1.11 15.29
N ARG A 92 0.77 0.68 14.07
CA ARG A 92 2.05 0.96 13.41
C ARG A 92 1.99 2.14 12.42
N ASN A 93 0.86 2.82 12.31
CA ASN A 93 0.59 3.89 11.35
C ASN A 93 0.94 3.50 9.90
N ILE A 94 0.49 2.32 9.46
CA ILE A 94 0.73 1.81 8.10
C ILE A 94 -0.44 2.17 7.19
N ILE A 95 -0.11 2.82 6.08
CA ILE A 95 -1.06 3.21 5.03
C ILE A 95 -1.19 2.09 3.99
N THR A 96 -2.42 1.67 3.73
CA THR A 96 -2.79 0.81 2.61
C THR A 96 -3.98 1.40 1.86
N LYS A 97 -4.28 0.89 0.66
CA LYS A 97 -5.54 1.21 -0.02
C LYS A 97 -6.70 0.84 0.90
N GLY A 98 -7.66 1.76 1.07
CA GLY A 98 -8.83 1.61 1.95
C GLY A 98 -8.58 1.97 3.41
N ALA A 99 -7.37 2.41 3.79
CA ALA A 99 -7.14 2.92 5.14
C ALA A 99 -7.83 4.27 5.35
N ILE A 100 -8.40 4.49 6.53
CA ILE A 100 -8.96 5.78 6.96
C ILE A 100 -7.85 6.53 7.69
N ILE A 101 -7.51 7.69 7.16
CA ILE A 101 -6.46 8.57 7.69
C ILE A 101 -7.08 9.84 8.29
N GLN A 102 -6.45 10.34 9.35
CA GLN A 102 -6.75 11.64 9.91
C GLN A 102 -5.82 12.67 9.28
N THR A 103 -6.41 13.68 8.66
CA THR A 103 -5.70 14.81 8.04
C THR A 103 -6.16 16.11 8.68
N GLU A 104 -5.45 17.21 8.40
CA GLU A 104 -5.77 18.55 8.92
C GLU A 104 -7.21 19.01 8.60
N ILE A 105 -7.78 18.55 7.49
CA ILE A 105 -9.14 18.94 7.04
C ILE A 105 -10.21 17.96 7.56
N GLY A 106 -9.83 16.76 8.00
CA GLY A 106 -10.76 15.75 8.49
C GLY A 106 -10.35 14.31 8.18
N LYS A 107 -11.30 13.39 8.34
CA LYS A 107 -11.12 11.96 8.04
C LYS A 107 -11.24 11.71 6.53
N ALA A 108 -10.32 10.92 5.98
CA ALA A 108 -10.31 10.60 4.56
C ALA A 108 -9.97 9.12 4.30
N ILE A 109 -10.58 8.52 3.26
CA ILE A 109 -10.31 7.16 2.82
C ILE A 109 -9.23 7.18 1.75
N VAL A 110 -8.17 6.41 1.93
CA VAL A 110 -7.09 6.27 0.94
C VAL A 110 -7.55 5.43 -0.25
N THR A 111 -7.43 5.96 -1.46
CA THR A 111 -7.83 5.29 -2.71
C THR A 111 -6.64 4.72 -3.50
N SER A 112 -5.45 5.28 -3.34
CA SER A 112 -4.24 4.87 -4.06
C SER A 112 -3.55 3.64 -3.46
N ARG A 113 -2.55 3.07 -4.18
CA ARG A 113 -1.65 2.03 -3.66
C ARG A 113 -0.23 2.60 -3.50
N PRO A 114 0.13 3.16 -2.33
CA PRO A 114 1.39 3.88 -2.14
C PRO A 114 2.66 3.05 -2.43
N GLY A 115 2.59 1.73 -2.21
CA GLY A 115 3.69 0.81 -2.50
C GLY A 115 3.89 0.45 -3.98
N GLN A 116 3.08 0.97 -4.91
CA GLN A 116 3.22 0.80 -6.36
C GLN A 116 3.29 2.14 -7.09
N ASP A 117 2.44 3.08 -6.68
CA ASP A 117 2.23 4.37 -7.35
C ASP A 117 3.13 5.47 -6.75
N GLY A 118 3.55 5.32 -5.49
CA GLY A 118 4.41 6.28 -4.80
C GLY A 118 3.71 7.52 -4.24
N VAL A 119 2.37 7.58 -4.34
CA VAL A 119 1.55 8.72 -3.90
C VAL A 119 0.41 8.24 -2.98
N VAL A 120 0.00 9.11 -2.05
CA VAL A 120 -1.16 8.91 -1.18
C VAL A 120 -2.28 9.84 -1.63
N ASN A 121 -3.31 9.28 -2.26
CA ASN A 121 -4.52 10.01 -2.60
C ASN A 121 -5.65 9.50 -1.72
N ALA A 122 -6.48 10.42 -1.24
CA ALA A 122 -7.59 10.11 -0.35
C ALA A 122 -8.83 10.94 -0.71
N VAL A 123 -10.00 10.47 -0.29
CA VAL A 123 -11.30 11.15 -0.46
C VAL A 123 -11.88 11.42 0.93
N LEU A 124 -12.35 12.64 1.15
CA LEU A 124 -12.92 13.06 2.43
C LEU A 124 -14.22 12.30 2.74
N ILE A 125 -14.39 11.85 3.99
CA ILE A 125 -15.60 11.18 4.45
C ILE A 125 -16.55 12.24 5.02
N LYS A 126 -17.80 12.27 4.55
CA LYS A 126 -18.88 13.02 5.21
C LYS A 126 -19.47 12.15 6.33
N GLU A 127 -19.71 12.74 7.49
CA GLU A 127 -20.04 12.03 8.75
C GLU A 127 -21.34 11.20 8.74
N GLU A 128 -22.11 11.17 7.66
CA GLU A 128 -23.38 10.42 7.58
C GLU A 128 -23.24 8.89 7.47
N ASN A 129 -22.02 8.35 7.31
CA ASN A 129 -21.79 6.90 7.23
C ASN A 129 -20.81 6.44 8.33
N ALA A 130 -21.15 6.73 9.59
CA ALA A 130 -20.47 6.20 10.77
C ALA A 130 -21.02 4.83 11.19
#